data_AF-A0A970H2L4-F1
#
_entry.id   AF-A0A970H2L4-F1
#
_cell.length_a   1.000
_cell.length_b   1.000
_cell.length_c   1.000
_cell.angle_alpha   90.00
_cell.angle_beta   90.00
_cell.angle_gamma   90.00
#
_symmetry.space_group_name_H-M   'P 1'
#
loop_
_entity.id
_entity.type
_entity.pdbx_description
1 polymer ?
#
loop_
_entity_poly.entity_id
_entity_poly.type
_entity_poly.pdbx_seq_one_letter_code
_entity_poly.pdbx_strand_id
1 'polypeptide(L)' 'MEWDKDLFHYIWIWAPNCGQDGYPWYGRNYTLALEPWSTIYSNLEKVIDNNQGIRIQPGETIRTQLKAFAIDFSEK' A
#
# COMPACT_ATOMS: atom_id res chain seq x y z
N MET A 1 -2.67 -10.93 -4.78
CA MET A 1 -1.86 -10.45 -3.64
C MET A 1 -2.53 -10.93 -2.36
N GLU A 2 -1.74 -11.37 -1.39
CA GLU A 2 -2.16 -11.70 -0.03
C GLU A 2 -1.38 -10.82 0.94
N TRP A 3 -2.05 -10.35 1.99
CA TRP A 3 -1.46 -9.56 3.07
C TRP A 3 -2.22 -9.79 4.38
N ASP A 4 -1.61 -9.38 5.48
CA ASP A 4 -2.24 -9.38 6.80
C ASP A 4 -3.27 -8.24 6.91
N LYS A 5 -4.55 -8.58 6.80
CA LYS A 5 -5.65 -7.62 6.86
C LYS A 5 -5.89 -7.05 8.26
N ASP A 6 -5.44 -7.73 9.31
CA ASP A 6 -5.65 -7.30 10.70
C ASP A 6 -4.59 -6.24 11.08
N LEU A 7 -3.45 -6.25 10.38
CA LEU A 7 -2.44 -5.19 10.48
C LEU A 7 -2.66 -4.06 9.45
N PHE A 8 -3.08 -4.41 8.23
CA PHE A 8 -3.34 -3.49 7.12
C PHE A 8 -4.79 -3.59 6.64
N HIS A 9 -5.70 -2.95 7.39
CA HIS A 9 -7.14 -2.97 7.14
C HIS A 9 -7.57 -2.26 5.85
N TYR A 10 -6.72 -1.40 5.30
CA TYR A 10 -7.01 -0.61 4.11
C TYR A 10 -6.10 -1.01 2.97
N ILE A 11 -6.56 -0.77 1.75
CA ILE A 11 -5.74 -0.84 0.55
C ILE A 11 -5.81 0.50 -0.15
N TRP A 12 -4.65 1.10 -0.37
CA TRP A 12 -4.51 2.29 -1.18
C TRP A 12 -4.28 1.88 -2.62
N ILE A 13 -4.87 2.65 -3.52
CA ILE A 13 -4.75 2.45 -4.96
C ILE A 13 -4.08 3.69 -5.51
N TRP A 14 -2.88 3.52 -6.04
CA TRP A 14 -2.16 4.60 -6.71
C TRP A 14 -2.00 4.29 -8.20
N ALA A 15 -2.59 5.13 -9.03
CA ALA A 15 -2.62 4.98 -10.48
C ALA A 15 -2.13 6.28 -11.14
N PRO A 16 -0.81 6.53 -11.18
CA PRO A 16 -0.26 7.78 -11.69
C PRO A 16 -0.49 8.00 -13.20
N ASN A 17 -1.08 7.04 -13.95
CA ASN A 17 -1.65 7.17 -15.30
C ASN A 17 -1.12 8.36 -16.15
N CYS A 18 -0.01 8.15 -16.85
CA CYS A 18 0.69 9.17 -17.64
C CYS A 18 1.29 10.33 -16.84
N GLY A 19 1.54 10.16 -15.54
CA GLY A 19 2.26 11.12 -14.71
C GLY A 19 3.77 11.08 -14.95
N GLN A 20 4.53 11.83 -14.13
CA GLN A 20 5.99 11.90 -14.22
C GLN A 20 6.49 12.25 -15.63
N ASP A 21 6.36 13.52 -16.00
CA ASP A 21 6.73 14.06 -17.32
C ASP A 21 8.24 14.05 -17.60
N GLY A 22 9.05 13.80 -16.56
CA GLY A 22 10.50 13.71 -16.66
C GLY A 22 11.04 12.32 -16.94
N TYR A 23 12.35 12.22 -17.11
CA TYR A 23 13.07 10.94 -17.15
C TYR A 23 12.75 10.10 -15.89
N PRO A 24 12.60 8.76 -15.98
CA PRO A 24 12.65 7.94 -17.20
C PRO A 24 11.29 7.77 -17.90
N TRP A 25 10.21 8.31 -17.33
CA TRP A 25 8.85 7.95 -17.69
C TRP A 25 8.29 8.79 -18.84
N TYR A 26 8.59 10.09 -18.87
CA TYR A 26 8.13 11.03 -19.91
C TYR A 26 6.62 10.93 -20.18
N GLY A 27 5.81 10.81 -19.12
CA GLY A 27 4.36 10.70 -19.22
C GLY A 27 3.84 9.37 -19.78
N ARG A 28 4.69 8.32 -19.87
CA ARG A 28 4.31 7.00 -20.44
C ARG A 28 4.13 5.90 -19.41
N ASN A 29 4.14 6.22 -18.12
CA ASN A 29 3.87 5.24 -17.07
C ASN A 29 2.37 4.90 -17.00
N TYR A 30 2.06 3.66 -17.33
CA TYR A 30 0.75 3.05 -17.09
C TYR A 30 0.90 2.03 -15.97
N THR A 31 0.98 2.54 -14.75
CA THR A 31 1.23 1.74 -13.56
C THR A 31 0.06 1.85 -12.60
N LEU A 32 -0.23 0.73 -11.94
CA LEU A 32 -1.18 0.64 -10.83
C LEU A 32 -0.44 0.00 -9.67
N ALA A 33 -0.44 0.67 -8.51
CA ALA A 33 0.03 0.11 -7.25
C ALA A 33 -1.15 -0.21 -6.35
N LEU A 34 -1.03 -1.35 -5.68
CA LEU A 34 -1.90 -1.78 -4.60
C LEU A 34 -1.08 -1.78 -3.31
N GLU A 35 -1.44 -0.92 -2.38
CA GLU A 35 -0.63 -0.63 -1.20
C GLU A 35 -1.42 -0.95 0.07
N PRO A 36 -1.16 -2.10 0.74
CA PRO A 36 -1.73 -2.36 2.06
C PRO A 36 -1.34 -1.25 3.05
N TRP A 37 -2.34 -0.70 3.74
CA TRP A 37 -2.18 0.47 4.61
C TRP A 37 -2.90 0.28 5.94
N SER A 38 -2.34 0.82 7.02
CA SER A 38 -2.79 0.55 8.39
C SER A 38 -3.91 1.49 8.88
N THR A 39 -4.11 2.64 8.22
CA THR A 39 -5.16 3.62 8.57
C THR A 39 -5.86 4.16 7.33
N ILE A 40 -6.91 4.97 7.48
CA ILE A 40 -7.52 5.67 6.35
C ILE A 40 -6.86 7.03 6.06
N TYR A 41 -6.09 7.55 7.02
CA TYR A 41 -5.53 8.89 6.94
C TYR A 41 -4.18 8.89 6.21
N SER A 42 -3.97 9.93 5.41
CA SER A 42 -2.75 10.07 4.61
C SER A 42 -1.63 10.88 5.27
N ASN A 43 -1.89 11.47 6.44
CA ASN A 43 -0.90 12.24 7.19
C ASN A 43 -0.81 11.74 8.63
N LEU A 44 0.35 11.95 9.25
CA LEU A 44 0.63 11.43 10.59
C LEU A 44 -0.15 12.19 11.66
N GLU A 45 -0.36 13.49 11.49
CA GLU A 45 -1.07 14.35 12.44
C GLU A 45 -2.51 13.83 12.66
N LYS A 46 -3.24 13.55 11.58
CA LYS A 46 -4.60 12.98 11.69
C LYS A 46 -4.58 11.59 12.29
N VAL A 47 -3.56 10.77 12.01
CA VAL A 47 -3.42 9.45 12.65
C VAL A 47 -3.30 9.59 14.17
N ILE A 48 -2.49 10.54 14.63
CA ILE A 48 -2.31 10.86 16.06
C ILE A 48 -3.61 11.42 16.65
N ASP A 49 -4.20 12.44 16.03
CA ASP A 49 -5.42 13.13 16.50
C ASP A 49 -6.60 12.17 16.65
N ASN A 50 -6.68 11.15 15.79
CA ASN A 50 -7.74 10.15 15.82
C ASN A 50 -7.34 8.89 16.62
N ASN A 51 -6.19 8.90 17.30
CA ASN A 51 -5.71 7.79 18.11
C ASN A 51 -5.67 6.45 17.32
N GLN A 52 -5.31 6.52 16.04
CA GLN A 52 -5.19 5.38 15.13
C GLN A 52 -3.72 5.02 14.86
N GLY A 53 -3.50 4.02 14.00
CA GLY A 53 -2.18 3.58 13.56
C GLY A 53 -1.60 2.46 14.41
N ILE A 54 -0.54 1.85 13.88
CA ILE A 54 0.18 0.77 14.55
C ILE A 54 1.07 1.38 15.63
N ARG A 55 0.96 0.87 16.86
CA ARG A 55 1.83 1.23 17.98
C ARG A 55 2.79 0.08 18.23
N ILE A 56 4.07 0.41 18.39
CA ILE A 56 5.11 -0.56 18.70
C ILE A 56 5.70 -0.17 20.05
N GLN A 57 5.56 -1.04 21.04
CA GLN A 57 6.06 -0.85 22.40
C GLN A 57 7.57 -1.08 22.50
N PRO A 58 8.24 -0.61 23.56
CA PRO A 58 9.64 -0.92 23.81
C PRO A 58 9.90 -2.43 23.82
N GLY A 59 10.77 -2.90 22.92
CA GLY A 59 11.10 -4.32 22.77
C GLY A 59 10.07 -5.16 21.99
N GLU A 60 8.95 -4.58 21.56
CA GLU A 60 7.97 -5.28 20.73
C GLU A 60 8.50 -5.51 19.31
N THR A 61 8.10 -6.63 18.71
CA THR A 61 8.33 -6.90 17.29
C THR A 61 7.04 -7.35 16.64
N ILE A 62 6.58 -6.58 15.67
CA ILE A 62 5.47 -6.96 14.80
C ILE A 62 6.05 -7.64 13.56
N ARG A 63 5.55 -8.84 13.23
CA ARG A 63 5.93 -9.58 12.02
C ARG A 63 4.70 -9.78 11.17
N THR A 64 4.88 -9.58 9.87
CA THR A 64 3.82 -9.75 8.87
C THR A 64 4.45 -10.26 7.57
N GLN A 65 3.63 -10.71 6.63
CA GLN A 65 4.07 -11.17 5.33
C GLN A 65 3.15 -10.64 4.23
N LEU A 66 3.74 -10.31 3.10
CA LEU A 66 3.05 -9.96 1.87
C LEU A 66 3.47 -10.93 0.78
N LYS A 67 2.51 -11.34 -0.05
CA LYS A 67 2.75 -12.20 -1.21
C LYS A 67 2.10 -11.61 -2.45
N ALA A 68 2.90 -11.35 -3.46
CA ALA A 68 2.43 -11.04 -4.81
C ALA A 68 2.46 -12.33 -5.66
N PHE A 69 1.49 -12.46 -6.57
CA PHE A 69 1.41 -13.58 -7.49
C PHE A 69 0.79 -13.11 -8.80
N ALA A 70 1.19 -13.72 -9.91
CA ALA A 70 0.59 -13.55 -11.22
C ALA A 70 -0.26 -14.78 -11.55
N ILE A 71 -1.45 -14.55 -12.10
CA ILE A 71 -2.34 -15.62 -12.56
C ILE A 71 -2.58 -15.38 -14.04
N ASP A 72 -2.33 -16.39 -14.85
CA ASP A 72 -2.73 -16.40 -16.25
C ASP A 72 -4.19 -16.89 -16.36
N PHE A 73 -5.04 -16.07 -16.99
CA PHE A 73 -6.45 -16.38 -17.21
C PHE A 73 -6.74 -16.79 -18.66
N SER A 74 -5.72 -16.86 -19.53
CA SER A 74 -5.87 -17.18 -20.95
C SER A 74 -6.12 -18.67 -21.22
N GLU A 75 -5.87 -19.55 -20.25
CA GLU A 75 -6.05 -21.01 -20.37
C GLU A 75 -7.41 -21.53 -19.86
N LYS A 76 -8.44 -20.69 -19.82
CA LYS A 76 -9.82 -21.07 -19.40
C LYS A 76 -10.82 -21.13 -20.54
#